data_AF-A0A349SK55-F1
#
_entry.id   AF-A0A349SK55-F1
#
_cell.length_a   1.000
_cell.length_b   1.000
_cell.length_c   1.000
_cell.angle_alpha   90.00
_cell.angle_beta   90.00
_cell.angle_gamma   90.00
#
_symmetry.space_group_name_H-M   'P 1'
#
loop_
_entity.id
_entity.type
_entity.pdbx_description
1 polymer ?
#
loop_
_entity_poly.entity_id
_entity_poly.type
_entity_poly.pdbx_seq_one_letter_code
_entity_poly.pdbx_strand_id
1 'polypeptide(L)'
;PGVYTLQAAIAAVHAEASSTEETDWAEITGLYDVLLRINPSPIVALNRAAAIAMRDGPEAGLQAMDNLTEHKELRRYHLLYAARADLLRRLDQTQEAIQCYQQALELVQQEPERRFLQQRLNTLQKNS
;
A
#
# COMPACT_ATOMS: atom_id res chain seq x y z
N PRO A 1 11.65 20.77 -9.06
CA PRO A 1 10.66 19.83 -9.64
C PRO A 1 9.26 20.08 -9.05
N GLY A 2 8.22 20.08 -9.88
CA GLY A 2 6.83 20.21 -9.41
C GLY A 2 6.18 18.85 -9.12
N VAL A 3 5.00 18.86 -8.49
CA VAL A 3 4.22 17.66 -8.14
C VAL A 3 4.03 16.72 -9.33
N TYR A 4 3.59 17.25 -10.48
CA TYR A 4 3.35 16.45 -11.67
C TYR A 4 4.63 15.85 -12.27
N THR A 5 5.77 16.54 -12.18
CA THR A 5 7.05 16.00 -12.64
C THR A 5 7.47 14.79 -11.81
N LEU A 6 7.25 14.82 -10.49
CA LEU A 6 7.58 13.70 -9.61
C LEU A 6 6.62 12.53 -9.81
N GLN A 7 5.33 12.79 -10.00
CA GLN A 7 4.35 11.75 -10.34
C GLN A 7 4.68 11.08 -11.68
N ALA A 8 5.09 11.87 -12.68
CA ALA A 8 5.53 11.34 -13.96
C ALA A 8 6.80 10.49 -13.82
N ALA A 9 7.77 10.92 -13.01
CA ALA A 9 8.97 10.14 -12.72
C ALA A 9 8.64 8.79 -12.05
N ILE A 10 7.75 8.78 -11.03
CA ILE A 10 7.30 7.54 -10.39
C ILE A 10 6.65 6.60 -11.40
N ALA A 11 5.79 7.13 -12.27
CA ALA A 11 5.15 6.33 -13.32
C ALA A 11 6.15 5.80 -14.35
N ALA A 12 7.18 6.58 -14.69
CA ALA A 12 8.23 6.15 -15.61
C ALA A 12 9.04 4.97 -15.04
N VAL A 13 9.46 5.05 -13.76
CA VAL A 13 10.19 3.94 -13.10
C VAL A 13 9.36 2.65 -13.11
N HIS A 14 8.05 2.75 -12.88
CA HIS A 14 7.15 1.58 -13.02
C HIS A 14 7.08 1.05 -14.45
N ALA A 15 7.05 1.94 -15.45
CA ALA A 15 6.90 1.55 -16.86
C ALA A 15 8.18 0.95 -17.46
N GLU A 16 9.35 1.25 -16.89
CA GLU A 16 10.65 0.73 -17.34
C GLU A 16 10.91 -0.70 -16.85
N ALA A 17 10.24 -1.13 -15.78
CA ALA A 17 10.43 -2.44 -15.19
C ALA A 17 9.66 -3.54 -15.93
N SER A 18 10.29 -4.69 -16.17
CA SER A 18 9.62 -5.85 -16.81
C SER A 18 8.66 -6.57 -15.86
N SER A 19 8.82 -6.35 -14.55
CA SER A 19 8.00 -6.93 -13.49
C SER A 19 7.97 -6.02 -12.26
N THR A 20 7.09 -6.32 -11.31
CA THR A 20 7.01 -5.60 -10.04
C THR A 20 8.28 -5.81 -9.21
N GLU A 21 8.85 -7.01 -9.29
CA GLU A 21 10.07 -7.41 -8.58
C GLU A 21 11.32 -6.71 -9.15
N GLU A 22 11.33 -6.39 -10.44
CA GLU A 22 12.43 -5.67 -11.12
C GLU A 22 12.31 -4.14 -11.02
N THR A 23 11.23 -3.62 -10.45
CA THR A 23 11.04 -2.17 -10.28
C THR A 23 12.09 -1.60 -9.31
N ASP A 24 12.68 -0.44 -9.64
CA ASP A 24 13.59 0.27 -8.72
C ASP A 24 12.79 0.93 -7.58
N TRP A 25 12.51 0.13 -6.56
CA TRP A 25 11.80 0.58 -5.37
C TRP A 25 12.60 1.59 -4.53
N ALA A 26 13.93 1.62 -4.65
CA ALA A 26 14.76 2.61 -3.98
C ALA A 26 14.54 4.00 -4.59
N GLU A 27 14.53 4.07 -5.92
CA GLU A 27 14.20 5.30 -6.65
C GLU A 27 12.76 5.76 -6.37
N ILE A 28 11.77 4.86 -6.46
CA ILE A 28 10.37 5.20 -6.15
C ILE A 28 10.23 5.77 -4.74
N THR A 29 10.89 5.15 -3.75
CA THR A 29 10.86 5.63 -2.36
C THR A 29 11.47 7.03 -2.26
N GLY A 30 12.60 7.27 -2.92
CA GLY A 30 13.25 8.58 -2.97
C GLY A 30 12.40 9.66 -3.65
N LEU A 31 11.67 9.30 -4.73
CA LEU A 31 10.75 10.21 -5.40
C LEU A 31 9.56 10.57 -4.49
N TYR A 32 9.01 9.60 -3.74
CA TYR A 32 7.99 9.88 -2.73
C TYR A 32 8.52 10.71 -1.56
N ASP A 33 9.78 10.53 -1.14
CA ASP A 33 10.41 11.38 -0.12
C ASP A 33 10.44 12.85 -0.56
N VAL A 34 10.81 13.11 -1.82
CA VAL A 34 10.79 14.47 -2.38
C VAL A 34 9.36 14.99 -2.51
N LEU A 35 8.43 14.15 -3.00
CA LEU A 35 7.04 14.54 -3.17
C LEU A 35 6.37 14.91 -1.85
N LEU A 36 6.64 14.17 -0.76
CA LEU A 36 6.12 14.49 0.57
C LEU A 36 6.60 15.84 1.11
N ARG A 37 7.85 16.23 0.82
CA ARG A 37 8.37 17.55 1.27
C ARG A 37 7.67 18.71 0.57
N ILE A 38 7.27 18.51 -0.69
CA ILE A 38 6.65 19.55 -1.53
C ILE A 38 5.14 19.58 -1.36
N ASN A 39 4.52 18.42 -1.22
CA ASN A 39 3.08 18.25 -1.07
C ASN A 39 2.77 17.22 0.02
N PRO A 40 2.82 17.61 1.31
CA PRO A 40 2.50 16.73 2.42
C PRO A 40 1.06 16.24 2.30
N SER A 41 0.89 14.92 2.12
CA SER A 41 -0.42 14.30 1.98
C SER A 41 -0.38 12.90 2.57
N PRO A 42 -1.42 12.49 3.32
CA PRO A 42 -1.47 11.15 3.89
C PRO A 42 -1.55 10.07 2.80
N ILE A 43 -2.10 10.37 1.62
CA ILE A 43 -2.11 9.45 0.47
C ILE A 43 -0.69 9.25 -0.07
N VAL A 44 0.08 10.34 -0.20
CA VAL A 44 1.48 10.25 -0.63
C VAL A 44 2.30 9.46 0.41
N ALA A 45 2.03 9.66 1.70
CA ALA A 45 2.69 8.92 2.77
C ALA A 45 2.36 7.43 2.74
N LEU A 46 1.10 7.07 2.45
CA LEU A 46 0.69 5.68 2.28
C LEU A 46 1.39 5.03 1.08
N ASN A 47 1.44 5.70 -0.07
CA ASN A 47 2.12 5.19 -1.25
C ASN A 47 3.62 5.00 -1.01
N ARG A 48 4.26 5.92 -0.28
CA ARG A 48 5.64 5.77 0.18
C ARG A 48 5.83 4.54 1.06
N ALA A 49 4.92 4.31 2.02
CA ALA A 49 4.98 3.14 2.90
C ALA A 49 4.85 1.83 2.11
N ALA A 50 4.01 1.81 1.06
CA ALA A 50 3.94 0.68 0.14
C ALA A 50 5.26 0.47 -0.63
N ALA A 51 5.90 1.55 -1.11
CA ALA A 51 7.21 1.45 -1.77
C ALA A 51 8.30 0.92 -0.83
N ILE A 52 8.30 1.33 0.44
CA ILE A 52 9.18 0.78 1.49
C ILE A 52 8.93 -0.70 1.68
N ALA A 53 7.67 -1.14 1.70
CA ALA A 53 7.33 -2.55 1.84
C ALA A 53 7.91 -3.43 0.72
N MET A 54 7.99 -2.86 -0.48
CA MET A 54 8.57 -3.53 -1.65
C MET A 54 10.09 -3.54 -1.63
N ARG A 55 10.71 -2.45 -1.15
CA ARG A 55 12.17 -2.32 -1.06
C ARG A 55 12.78 -3.10 0.10
N ASP A 56 12.21 -2.94 1.29
CA ASP A 56 12.80 -3.36 2.57
C ASP A 56 12.05 -4.54 3.21
N GLY A 57 10.92 -4.95 2.63
CA GLY A 57 10.11 -6.05 3.10
C GLY A 57 8.85 -5.64 3.87
N PRO A 58 7.94 -6.61 4.07
CA PRO A 58 6.60 -6.35 4.61
C PRO A 58 6.58 -5.72 6.01
N GLU A 59 7.52 -6.08 6.90
CA GLU A 59 7.63 -5.50 8.25
C GLU A 59 7.91 -3.99 8.20
N ALA A 60 8.85 -3.58 7.35
CA ALA A 60 9.22 -2.16 7.19
C ALA A 60 8.04 -1.34 6.65
N GLY A 61 7.28 -1.92 5.72
CA GLY A 61 6.05 -1.33 5.20
C GLY A 61 4.98 -1.13 6.27
N LEU A 62 4.73 -2.15 7.10
CA LEU A 62 3.76 -2.06 8.19
C LEU A 62 4.16 -1.01 9.22
N GLN A 63 5.42 -0.99 9.63
CA GLN A 63 5.93 0.03 10.56
C GLN A 63 5.76 1.45 9.99
N ALA A 64 5.99 1.64 8.69
CA ALA A 64 5.75 2.92 8.03
C ALA A 64 4.25 3.28 7.98
N MET A 65 3.36 2.29 7.86
CA MET A 65 1.90 2.48 7.84
C MET A 65 1.27 2.68 9.23
N ASP A 66 1.90 2.24 10.31
CA ASP A 66 1.35 2.37 11.68
C ASP A 66 1.08 3.83 12.03
N ASN A 67 2.01 4.72 11.69
CA ASN A 67 1.88 6.17 11.87
C ASN A 67 0.73 6.78 11.05
N LEU A 68 0.18 6.06 10.07
CA LEU A 68 -0.84 6.55 9.16
C LEU A 68 -2.27 6.19 9.60
N THR A 69 -2.42 5.19 10.46
CA THR A 69 -3.72 4.67 10.90
C THR A 69 -4.55 5.71 11.68
N GLU A 70 -3.88 6.69 12.29
CA GLU A 70 -4.53 7.76 13.06
C GLU A 70 -5.03 8.93 12.18
N HIS A 71 -4.61 9.01 10.92
CA HIS A 71 -5.03 10.08 10.03
C HIS A 71 -6.49 9.93 9.60
N LYS A 72 -7.29 10.98 9.84
CA LYS A 72 -8.74 10.98 9.58
C LYS A 72 -9.09 10.62 8.13
N GLU A 73 -8.29 11.11 7.18
CA GLU A 73 -8.49 10.86 5.74
C GLU A 73 -8.28 9.39 5.38
N LEU A 74 -7.28 8.73 5.98
CA LEU A 74 -6.96 7.33 5.66
C LEU A 74 -7.85 6.33 6.37
N ARG A 75 -8.47 6.70 7.50
CA ARG A 75 -9.42 5.82 8.20
C ARG A 75 -10.59 5.37 7.34
N ARG A 76 -10.97 6.15 6.32
CA ARG A 76 -12.03 5.81 5.36
C ARG A 76 -11.49 5.34 4.01
N TYR A 77 -10.18 5.15 3.90
CA TYR A 77 -9.53 4.80 2.66
C TYR A 77 -9.24 3.29 2.62
N HIS A 78 -10.02 2.57 1.84
CA HIS A 78 -9.95 1.10 1.79
C HIS A 78 -8.54 0.58 1.41
N LEU A 79 -7.76 1.34 0.61
CA LEU A 79 -6.41 0.94 0.22
C LEU A 79 -5.42 0.89 1.38
N LEU A 80 -5.62 1.68 2.46
CA LEU A 80 -4.81 1.55 3.67
C LEU A 80 -4.95 0.14 4.25
N TYR A 81 -6.19 -0.30 4.46
CA TYR A 81 -6.48 -1.60 5.05
C TYR A 81 -6.13 -2.75 4.11
N ALA A 82 -6.37 -2.60 2.81
CA ALA A 82 -5.99 -3.60 1.81
C ALA A 82 -4.46 -3.81 1.76
N ALA A 83 -3.69 -2.73 1.79
CA ALA A 83 -2.22 -2.81 1.80
C ALA A 83 -1.71 -3.46 3.09
N ARG A 84 -2.20 -3.02 4.27
CA ARG A 84 -1.86 -3.65 5.55
C ARG A 84 -2.20 -5.13 5.57
N ALA A 85 -3.38 -5.51 5.07
CA ALA A 85 -3.81 -6.91 5.01
C ALA A 85 -2.87 -7.78 4.17
N ASP A 86 -2.42 -7.28 3.02
CA ASP A 86 -1.48 -8.03 2.17
C ASP A 86 -0.11 -8.21 2.82
N LEU A 87 0.41 -7.18 3.50
CA LEU A 87 1.68 -7.27 4.21
C LEU A 87 1.60 -8.24 5.40
N LEU A 88 0.54 -8.15 6.22
CA LEU A 88 0.29 -9.08 7.33
C LEU A 88 0.17 -10.53 6.83
N ARG A 89 -0.51 -10.74 5.70
CA ARG A 89 -0.61 -12.05 5.05
C ARG A 89 0.75 -12.60 4.62
N ARG A 90 1.65 -11.75 4.11
CA ARG A 90 3.02 -12.15 3.72
C ARG A 90 3.91 -12.49 4.91
N LEU A 91 3.50 -12.08 6.12
CA LEU A 91 4.14 -12.36 7.40
C LEU A 91 3.48 -13.52 8.16
N ASP A 92 2.55 -14.24 7.52
CA ASP A 92 1.74 -15.29 8.15
C ASP A 92 0.91 -14.84 9.35
N GLN A 93 0.74 -13.52 9.55
CA GLN A 93 -0.12 -12.90 10.57
C GLN A 93 -1.58 -12.93 10.11
N THR A 94 -2.12 -14.14 10.02
CA THR A 94 -3.36 -14.44 9.31
C THR A 94 -4.59 -13.78 9.94
N GLN A 95 -4.67 -13.77 11.28
CA GLN A 95 -5.83 -13.23 11.98
C GLN A 95 -5.96 -11.71 11.80
N GLU A 96 -4.84 -11.00 11.89
CA GLU A 96 -4.76 -9.55 11.68
C GLU A 96 -4.99 -9.20 10.21
N ALA A 97 -4.47 -10.01 9.28
CA ALA A 97 -4.74 -9.86 7.85
C ALA A 97 -6.23 -9.98 7.52
N ILE A 98 -6.92 -10.97 8.11
CA ILE A 98 -8.37 -11.15 7.97
C ILE A 98 -9.14 -9.90 8.43
N GLN A 99 -8.80 -9.36 9.60
CA GLN A 99 -9.44 -8.16 10.14
C GLN A 99 -9.24 -6.96 9.20
N CYS A 100 -8.03 -6.78 8.67
CA CYS A 100 -7.75 -5.69 7.73
C CYS A 100 -8.51 -5.87 6.39
N TYR A 101 -8.61 -7.09 5.85
CA TYR A 101 -9.42 -7.33 4.65
C TYR A 101 -10.90 -7.07 4.88
N GLN A 102 -11.45 -7.41 6.05
CA GLN A 102 -12.83 -7.10 6.41
C GLN A 102 -13.07 -5.58 6.44
N GLN A 103 -12.18 -4.82 7.09
CA GLN A 103 -12.25 -3.35 7.11
C GLN A 103 -12.14 -2.74 5.70
N ALA A 104 -11.28 -3.28 4.84
CA ALA A 104 -11.20 -2.85 3.45
C ALA A 104 -12.53 -3.10 2.68
N LEU A 105 -13.18 -4.24 2.93
CA LEU A 105 -14.46 -4.61 2.30
C LEU A 105 -15.65 -3.74 2.76
N GLU A 106 -15.59 -3.18 3.97
CA GLU A 106 -16.58 -2.22 4.47
C GLU A 106 -16.49 -0.87 3.73
N LEU A 107 -15.29 -0.50 3.25
CA LEU A 107 -15.00 0.82 2.69
C LEU A 107 -14.91 0.86 1.16
N VAL A 108 -14.64 -0.28 0.52
CA VAL A 108 -14.50 -0.37 -0.94
C VAL A 108 -15.82 -0.08 -1.65
N GLN A 109 -15.76 0.71 -2.72
CA GLN A 109 -16.94 1.10 -3.50
C GLN A 109 -17.00 0.41 -4.86
N GLN A 110 -15.84 0.03 -5.42
CA GLN A 110 -15.76 -0.56 -6.74
C GLN A 110 -15.90 -2.09 -6.67
N GLU A 111 -16.82 -2.64 -7.45
CA GLU A 111 -17.09 -4.08 -7.49
C GLU A 111 -15.89 -4.96 -7.91
N PRO A 112 -15.02 -4.55 -8.85
CA PRO A 112 -13.80 -5.31 -9.13
C PRO A 112 -12.86 -5.43 -7.92
N GLU A 113 -12.64 -4.32 -7.21
CA GLU A 113 -11.80 -4.29 -6.00
C GLU A 113 -12.43 -5.11 -4.88
N ARG A 114 -13.75 -4.99 -4.68
CA ARG A 114 -14.50 -5.82 -3.71
C ARG A 114 -14.31 -7.30 -3.97
N ARG A 115 -14.47 -7.75 -5.22
CA ARG A 115 -14.27 -9.17 -5.60
C ARG A 115 -12.85 -9.65 -5.32
N PHE A 116 -11.85 -8.83 -5.64
CA PHE A 116 -10.45 -9.15 -5.36
C PHE A 116 -10.19 -9.32 -3.85
N LEU A 117 -10.65 -8.37 -3.03
CA LEU A 117 -10.48 -8.41 -1.58
C LEU A 117 -11.22 -9.61 -0.96
N GLN A 118 -12.43 -9.92 -1.43
CA GLN A 118 -13.19 -11.08 -0.97
C GLN A 118 -12.49 -12.39 -1.31
N GLN A 119 -11.89 -12.50 -2.49
CA GLN A 119 -11.13 -13.69 -2.88
C GLN A 119 -9.91 -13.91 -1.96
N ARG A 120 -9.17 -12.84 -1.64
CA ARG A 120 -8.05 -12.90 -0.70
C ARG A 120 -8.50 -13.33 0.69
N LEU A 121 -9.56 -12.71 1.22
CA LEU A 121 -10.13 -13.07 2.53
C LEU A 121 -10.56 -14.54 2.59
N ASN A 122 -11.32 -15.00 1.59
CA ASN A 122 -11.79 -16.39 1.53
C ASN A 122 -10.64 -17.41 1.45
N THR A 123 -9.52 -17.04 0.81
CA THR A 123 -8.34 -17.90 0.74
C THR A 123 -7.70 -18.08 2.11
N LEU A 124 -7.60 -17.00 2.90
CA LEU A 124 -7.03 -17.06 4.25
C LEU A 124 -7.91 -17.86 5.22
N GLN A 125 -9.22 -17.65 5.18
CA GLN A 125 -10.16 -18.35 6.06
C GLN A 125 -10.24 -19.85 5.82
N LYS A 126 -9.88 -20.33 4.62
CA LYS A 126 -9.82 -21.77 4.31
C LYS A 126 -8.54 -22.44 4.80
N ASN A 127 -7.49 -21.65 5.05
CA ASN A 127 -6.17 -22.12 5.43
C ASN A 127 -5.86 -21.89 6.92
N SER A 128 -6.78 -21.30 7.67
CA SER A 128 -6.71 -21.07 9.14
C SER A 128 -7.39 -22.21 9.89
#